data_AF-A0A0A9VSD6-F1
#
_entry.id   AF-A0A0A9VSD6-F1
#
_cell.length_a   1.000
_cell.length_b   1.000
_cell.length_c   1.000
_cell.angle_alpha   90.00
_cell.angle_beta   90.00
_cell.angle_gamma   90.00
#
_symmetry.space_group_name_H-M   'P 1'
#
loop_
_entity.id
_entity.type
_entity.pdbx_description
1 polymer ?
#
loop_
_entity_poly.entity_id
_entity_poly.type
_entity_poly.pdbx_seq_one_letter_code
_entity_poly.pdbx_strand_id
1 'polypeptide(L)'
;MLSSIIEKLNVVQDGISSSFRGLTVGQPIPRQRPEYTAGCELLTRYQNSWQDLTNAAEYNANLAREIDQTITTLHNSVLKKKQVWSSLHSEMMCLDDVVTSTESVVNMIGKLRMDISEMEEDLIRLENLIETEEFYRKQENERTKLNWFREQKLENLDKYRATLSARHSEKMKKKEEEESFVKQVKTEVLEKRFAKDMANYKSFGVLPETTQLRPQSSLDDIELDQDGDELTKYLEDS
;
A
#
# COMPACT_ATOMS: atom_id res chain seq x y z
N MET A 1 -150.84 26.24 89.28
CA MET A 1 -149.39 25.96 89.31
C MET A 1 -148.97 24.82 88.38
N LEU A 2 -149.74 23.74 88.24
CA LEU A 2 -149.45 22.65 87.28
C LEU A 2 -149.55 23.06 85.79
N SER A 3 -150.42 24.02 85.46
CA SER A 3 -150.58 24.55 84.09
C SER A 3 -149.33 25.24 83.54
N SER A 4 -148.62 26.01 84.38
CA SER A 4 -147.39 26.70 83.97
C SER A 4 -146.22 25.75 83.70
N ILE A 5 -146.19 24.58 84.36
CA ILE A 5 -145.17 23.56 84.13
C ILE A 5 -145.44 22.83 82.81
N ILE A 6 -146.70 22.54 82.49
CA ILE A 6 -147.09 21.90 81.22
C ILE A 6 -146.81 22.83 80.04
N GLU A 7 -147.07 24.12 80.17
CA GLU A 7 -146.82 25.11 79.12
C GLU A 7 -145.31 25.27 78.85
N LYS A 8 -144.48 25.29 79.91
CA LYS A 8 -143.02 25.28 79.77
C LYS A 8 -142.48 23.98 79.17
N LEU A 9 -143.11 22.84 79.47
CA LEU A 9 -142.74 21.55 78.88
C LEU A 9 -143.05 21.52 77.38
N ASN A 10 -144.20 22.08 76.96
CA ASN A 10 -144.56 22.19 75.54
C ASN A 10 -143.61 23.12 74.78
N VAL A 11 -143.20 24.25 75.37
CA VAL A 11 -142.21 25.16 74.75
C VAL A 11 -140.85 24.49 74.58
N VAL A 12 -140.41 23.69 75.56
CA VAL A 12 -139.17 22.91 75.44
C VAL A 12 -139.31 21.80 74.41
N GLN A 13 -140.46 21.13 74.34
CA GLN A 13 -140.73 20.08 73.36
C GLN A 13 -140.76 20.63 71.92
N ASP A 14 -141.35 21.81 71.71
CA ASP A 14 -141.34 22.50 70.42
C ASP A 14 -139.95 23.04 70.06
N GLY A 15 -139.18 23.51 71.04
CA GLY A 15 -137.79 23.92 70.86
C GLY A 15 -136.87 22.75 70.46
N ILE A 16 -137.04 21.58 71.07
CA ILE A 16 -136.29 20.37 70.71
C ILE A 16 -136.76 19.83 69.35
N SER A 17 -138.06 19.85 69.08
CA SER A 17 -138.62 19.38 67.80
C SER A 17 -138.24 20.26 66.61
N SER A 18 -138.06 21.57 66.81
CA SER A 18 -137.55 22.46 65.75
C SER A 18 -136.04 22.27 65.53
N SER A 19 -135.27 22.05 66.60
CA SER A 19 -133.82 21.78 66.53
C SER A 19 -133.50 20.47 65.81
N PHE A 20 -134.36 19.45 65.89
CA PHE A 20 -134.17 18.17 65.21
C PHE A 20 -134.66 18.13 63.75
N ARG A 21 -135.52 19.08 63.31
CA ARG A 21 -135.86 19.21 61.88
C ARG A 21 -134.68 19.67 61.02
N GLY A 22 -133.64 20.27 61.62
CA GLY A 22 -132.38 20.60 60.93
C GLY A 22 -131.38 19.44 60.82
N LEU A 23 -131.66 18.28 61.41
CA LEU A 23 -130.76 17.13 61.48
C LEU A 23 -131.28 15.90 60.72
N THR A 24 -132.14 16.08 59.71
CA THR A 24 -132.45 14.99 58.79
C THR A 24 -131.23 14.66 57.93
N VAL A 25 -130.63 13.52 58.23
CA VAL A 25 -129.69 12.76 57.39
C VAL A 25 -130.27 12.66 55.98
N GLY A 26 -129.66 13.35 55.01
CA GLY A 26 -130.08 13.24 53.61
C GLY A 26 -129.80 14.44 52.71
N GLN A 27 -128.55 14.89 52.61
CA GLN A 27 -128.06 15.52 51.37
C GLN A 27 -126.73 14.89 50.98
N PRO A 28 -126.59 14.31 49.77
CA PRO A 28 -125.33 13.76 49.32
C PRO A 28 -124.40 14.92 49.00
N ILE A 29 -123.39 15.14 49.84
CA ILE A 29 -122.25 15.97 49.46
C ILE A 29 -121.58 15.25 48.28
N PRO A 30 -121.47 15.86 47.09
CA PRO A 30 -120.81 15.22 45.96
C PRO A 30 -119.36 14.96 46.36
N ARG A 31 -118.95 13.69 46.40
CA ARG A 31 -117.54 13.32 46.40
C ARG A 31 -116.98 13.75 45.04
N GLN A 32 -116.52 14.99 44.93
CA GLN A 32 -115.67 15.39 43.81
C GLN A 32 -114.43 14.50 43.90
N ARG A 33 -114.28 13.58 42.94
CA ARG A 33 -112.99 12.94 42.71
C ARG A 33 -112.02 14.08 42.40
N PRO A 34 -110.86 14.18 43.06
CA PRO A 34 -109.87 15.16 42.66
C PRO A 34 -109.57 14.92 41.17
N GLU A 35 -109.56 15.99 40.38
CA GLU A 35 -109.29 15.92 38.95
C GLU A 35 -107.83 15.51 38.73
N TYR A 36 -107.60 14.19 38.63
CA TYR A 36 -106.30 13.58 38.32
C TYR A 36 -105.71 14.08 36.97
N THR A 37 -106.50 14.77 36.16
CA THR A 37 -106.15 15.37 34.87
C THR A 37 -104.93 16.30 34.96
N ALA A 38 -104.87 17.19 35.96
CA ALA A 38 -103.74 18.11 36.12
C ALA A 38 -102.42 17.37 36.45
N GLY A 39 -102.50 16.28 37.20
CA GLY A 39 -101.36 15.41 37.48
C GLY A 39 -100.89 14.63 36.26
N CYS A 40 -101.82 14.13 35.45
CA CYS A 40 -101.53 13.44 34.19
C CYS A 40 -100.90 14.37 33.14
N GLU A 41 -101.38 15.61 33.01
CA GLU A 41 -100.81 16.61 32.10
C GLU A 41 -99.39 17.00 32.52
N LEU A 42 -99.15 17.20 33.83
CA LEU A 42 -97.83 17.49 34.36
C LEU A 42 -96.85 16.34 34.10
N LEU A 43 -97.28 15.11 34.36
CA LEU A 43 -96.49 13.91 34.09
C LEU A 43 -96.17 13.78 32.60
N THR A 44 -97.16 14.01 31.73
CA THR A 44 -96.98 13.97 30.27
C THR A 44 -95.98 15.02 29.80
N ARG A 45 -96.05 16.24 30.34
CA ARG A 45 -95.08 17.31 30.04
C ARG A 45 -93.65 16.91 30.44
N TYR A 46 -93.45 16.38 31.65
CA TYR A 46 -92.14 15.96 32.10
C TYR A 46 -91.63 14.74 31.32
N GLN A 47 -92.50 13.79 30.98
CA GLN A 47 -92.15 12.63 30.16
C GLN A 47 -91.72 13.05 28.75
N ASN A 48 -92.43 13.98 28.11
CA ASN A 48 -92.04 14.53 26.82
C ASN A 48 -90.72 15.30 26.91
N SER A 49 -90.55 16.16 27.92
CA SER A 49 -89.29 16.88 28.14
C SER A 49 -88.11 15.95 28.40
N TRP A 50 -88.33 14.83 29.10
CA TRP A 50 -87.32 13.80 29.34
C TRP A 50 -86.97 13.06 28.04
N GLN A 51 -87.97 12.74 27.22
CA GLN A 51 -87.77 12.12 25.93
C GLN A 51 -86.94 13.02 25.00
N ASP A 52 -87.27 14.31 24.93
CA ASP A 52 -86.53 15.29 24.12
C ASP A 52 -85.07 15.40 24.58
N LEU A 53 -84.85 15.47 25.91
CA LEU A 53 -83.50 15.50 26.48
C LEU A 53 -82.72 14.22 26.17
N THR A 54 -83.37 13.06 26.25
CA THR A 54 -82.75 11.76 25.97
C THR A 54 -82.36 11.65 24.49
N ASN A 55 -83.27 12.05 23.59
CA ASN A 55 -83.01 12.07 22.15
C ASN A 55 -81.84 13.01 21.80
N ALA A 56 -81.80 14.20 22.40
CA ALA A 56 -80.69 15.15 22.20
C ALA A 56 -79.37 14.62 22.76
N ALA A 57 -79.39 13.95 23.92
CA ALA A 57 -78.21 13.32 24.51
C ALA A 57 -77.69 12.17 23.62
N GLU A 58 -78.58 11.34 23.09
CA GLU A 58 -78.21 10.24 22.18
C GLU A 58 -77.62 10.77 20.86
N TYR A 59 -78.23 11.81 20.27
CA TYR A 59 -77.70 12.46 19.08
C TYR A 59 -76.29 13.03 19.32
N ASN A 60 -76.10 13.73 20.44
CA ASN A 60 -74.78 14.28 20.80
C ASN A 60 -73.76 13.16 21.06
N ALA A 61 -74.15 12.05 21.69
CA ALA A 61 -73.28 10.90 21.91
C ALA A 61 -72.88 10.22 20.59
N ASN A 62 -73.78 10.16 19.61
CA ASN A 62 -73.48 9.65 18.27
C ASN A 62 -72.49 10.57 17.54
N LEU A 63 -72.75 11.89 17.54
CA LEU A 63 -71.84 12.87 16.94
C LEU A 63 -70.44 12.83 17.57
N ALA A 64 -70.37 12.73 18.90
CA ALA A 64 -69.10 12.61 19.62
C ALA A 64 -68.34 11.33 19.22
N ARG A 65 -69.03 10.20 19.03
CA ARG A 65 -68.43 8.95 18.56
C ARG A 65 -67.88 9.06 17.13
N GLU A 66 -68.61 9.72 16.22
CA GLU A 66 -68.13 9.94 14.85
C GLU A 66 -66.87 10.82 14.84
N ILE A 67 -66.88 11.90 15.61
CA ILE A 67 -65.72 12.79 15.76
C ILE A 67 -64.54 12.00 16.33
N ASP A 68 -64.73 11.22 17.39
CA ASP A 68 -63.67 10.40 17.99
C ASP A 68 -63.05 9.39 17.00
N GLN A 69 -63.88 8.75 16.18
CA GLN A 69 -63.41 7.85 15.11
C GLN A 69 -62.58 8.60 14.06
N THR A 70 -63.01 9.79 13.63
CA THR A 70 -62.25 10.59 12.67
C THR A 70 -60.92 11.09 13.25
N ILE A 71 -60.91 11.51 14.52
CA ILE A 71 -59.69 11.91 15.23
C ILE A 71 -58.73 10.72 15.35
N THR A 72 -59.23 9.55 15.74
CA THR A 72 -58.42 8.35 15.90
C THR A 72 -57.80 7.90 14.58
N THR A 73 -58.57 7.90 13.49
CA THR A 73 -58.06 7.53 12.16
C THR A 73 -57.01 8.52 11.66
N LEU A 74 -57.23 9.83 11.85
CA LEU A 74 -56.25 10.86 11.53
C LEU A 74 -54.97 10.72 12.35
N HIS A 75 -55.11 10.52 13.66
CA HIS A 75 -53.97 10.33 14.57
C HIS A 75 -53.10 9.15 14.14
N ASN A 76 -53.72 8.00 13.85
CA ASN A 76 -53.02 6.82 13.37
C ASN A 76 -52.32 7.06 12.01
N SER A 77 -52.96 7.81 11.11
CA SER A 77 -52.36 8.18 9.83
C SER A 77 -51.13 9.08 10.01
N VAL A 78 -51.21 10.07 10.90
CA VAL A 78 -50.10 10.96 11.23
C VAL A 78 -48.95 10.20 11.88
N LEU A 79 -49.23 9.28 12.82
CA LEU A 79 -48.22 8.44 13.44
C LEU A 79 -47.48 7.57 12.40
N LYS A 80 -48.21 6.93 11.48
CA LYS A 80 -47.61 6.15 10.39
C LYS A 80 -46.70 7.00 9.52
N LYS A 81 -47.15 8.20 9.11
CA LYS A 81 -46.32 9.13 8.32
C LYS A 81 -45.07 9.57 9.08
N LYS A 82 -45.20 9.87 10.37
CA LYS A 82 -44.06 10.21 11.24
C LYS A 82 -43.04 9.07 11.31
N GLN A 83 -43.51 7.83 11.44
CA GLN A 83 -42.62 6.66 11.46
C GLN A 83 -41.86 6.51 10.14
N VAL A 84 -42.54 6.58 9.01
CA VAL A 84 -41.90 6.52 7.67
C VAL A 84 -40.88 7.64 7.50
N TRP A 85 -41.22 8.86 7.90
CA TRP A 85 -40.30 10.00 7.85
C TRP A 85 -39.06 9.79 8.73
N SER A 86 -39.24 9.23 9.93
CA SER A 86 -38.14 8.90 10.82
C SER A 86 -37.22 7.84 10.24
N SER A 87 -37.78 6.81 9.59
CA SER A 87 -36.99 5.78 8.89
C SER A 87 -36.20 6.38 7.73
N LEU A 88 -36.85 7.18 6.88
CA LEU A 88 -36.19 7.85 5.76
C LEU A 88 -35.07 8.78 6.23
N HIS A 89 -35.30 9.53 7.31
CA HIS A 89 -34.28 10.39 7.88
C HIS A 89 -33.07 9.59 8.38
N SER A 90 -33.29 8.45 9.03
CA SER A 90 -32.20 7.56 9.46
C SER A 90 -31.43 6.98 8.28
N GLU A 91 -32.10 6.60 7.21
CA GLU A 91 -31.46 6.10 5.98
C GLU A 91 -30.65 7.19 5.28
N MET A 92 -31.17 8.43 5.22
CA MET A 92 -30.42 9.57 4.69
C MET A 92 -29.17 9.88 5.52
N MET A 93 -29.23 9.77 6.85
CA MET A 93 -28.05 9.96 7.70
C MET A 93 -26.97 8.89 7.46
N CYS A 94 -27.38 7.65 7.20
CA CYS A 94 -26.46 6.56 6.84
C CYS A 94 -25.78 6.80 5.47
N LEU A 95 -26.42 7.53 4.55
CA LEU A 95 -25.84 7.83 3.24
C LEU A 95 -24.55 8.66 3.36
N ASP A 96 -24.50 9.61 4.28
CA ASP A 96 -23.30 10.42 4.53
C ASP A 96 -22.13 9.55 5.04
N ASP A 97 -22.41 8.57 5.89
CA ASP A 97 -21.41 7.58 6.34
C ASP A 97 -20.89 6.73 5.15
N VAL A 98 -21.77 6.35 4.22
CA VAL A 98 -21.38 5.62 3.01
C VAL A 98 -20.52 6.50 2.10
N VAL A 99 -20.88 7.77 1.92
CA VAL A 99 -20.10 8.72 1.11
C VAL A 99 -18.71 8.90 1.69
N THR A 100 -18.59 9.19 2.98
CA THR A 100 -17.30 9.38 3.65
C THR A 100 -16.44 8.12 3.61
N SER A 101 -17.04 6.94 3.82
CA SER A 101 -16.36 5.65 3.68
C SER A 101 -15.86 5.43 2.24
N THR A 102 -16.68 5.76 1.24
CA THR A 102 -16.30 5.66 -0.17
C THR A 102 -15.14 6.60 -0.51
N GLU A 103 -15.19 7.85 -0.05
CA GLU A 103 -14.09 8.82 -0.22
C GLU A 103 -12.78 8.31 0.42
N SER A 104 -12.87 7.72 1.62
CA SER A 104 -11.72 7.10 2.28
C SER A 104 -11.12 5.97 1.45
N VAL A 105 -11.95 5.09 0.88
CA VAL A 105 -11.49 4.00 -0.01
C VAL A 105 -10.85 4.56 -1.28
N VAL A 106 -11.45 5.58 -1.89
CA VAL A 106 -10.88 6.26 -3.07
C VAL A 106 -9.52 6.87 -2.76
N ASN A 107 -9.37 7.54 -1.61
CA ASN A 107 -8.09 8.10 -1.17
C ASN A 107 -7.04 7.00 -0.94
N MET A 108 -7.43 5.88 -0.33
CA MET A 108 -6.53 4.75 -0.12
C MET A 108 -6.07 4.12 -1.44
N ILE A 109 -6.97 3.98 -2.41
CA ILE A 109 -6.63 3.52 -3.77
C ILE A 109 -5.68 4.51 -4.45
N GLY A 110 -5.91 5.81 -4.28
CA GLY A 110 -5.01 6.86 -4.79
C GLY A 110 -3.60 6.74 -4.20
N LYS A 111 -3.49 6.54 -2.88
CA LYS A 111 -2.20 6.31 -2.22
C LYS A 111 -1.52 5.04 -2.72
N LEU A 112 -2.25 3.93 -2.80
CA LEU A 112 -1.69 2.66 -3.28
C LEU A 112 -1.15 2.77 -4.71
N ARG A 113 -1.83 3.53 -5.58
CA ARG A 113 -1.34 3.81 -6.94
C ARG A 113 -0.02 4.58 -6.94
N MET A 114 0.12 5.55 -6.05
CA MET A 114 1.36 6.32 -5.91
C MET A 114 2.49 5.42 -5.40
N ASP A 115 2.24 4.61 -4.36
CA ASP A 115 3.21 3.67 -3.80
C ASP A 115 3.66 2.63 -4.86
N ILE A 116 2.74 2.13 -5.70
CA ILE A 116 3.07 1.23 -6.82
C ILE A 116 3.93 1.94 -7.86
N SER A 117 3.61 3.19 -8.22
CA SER A 117 4.41 3.96 -9.18
C SER A 117 5.83 4.19 -8.68
N GLU A 118 6.01 4.50 -7.39
CA GLU A 118 7.33 4.65 -6.77
C GLU A 118 8.10 3.32 -6.79
N MET A 119 7.44 2.21 -6.47
CA MET A 119 8.04 0.88 -6.54
C MET A 119 8.46 0.50 -7.97
N GLU A 120 7.66 0.85 -8.98
CA GLU A 120 8.00 0.63 -10.40
C GLU A 120 9.24 1.44 -10.79
N GLU A 121 9.33 2.70 -10.37
CA GLU A 121 10.53 3.53 -10.57
C GLU A 121 11.77 2.93 -9.88
N ASP A 122 11.62 2.44 -8.65
CA ASP A 122 12.69 1.76 -7.91
C ASP A 122 13.17 0.48 -8.61
N LEU A 123 12.24 -0.31 -9.16
CA LEU A 123 12.58 -1.51 -9.91
C LEU A 123 13.37 -1.18 -11.18
N ILE A 124 12.97 -0.14 -11.92
CA ILE A 124 13.71 0.34 -13.09
C ILE A 124 15.12 0.81 -12.68
N ARG A 125 15.24 1.54 -11.56
CA ARG A 125 16.55 1.97 -11.04
C ARG A 125 17.43 0.78 -10.67
N LEU A 126 16.85 -0.25 -10.06
CA LEU A 126 17.57 -1.47 -9.70
C LEU A 126 18.03 -2.25 -10.93
N GLU A 127 17.18 -2.39 -11.94
CA GLU A 127 17.52 -3.04 -13.21
C GLU A 127 18.71 -2.35 -13.89
N ASN A 128 18.65 -1.02 -14.00
CA ASN A 128 19.75 -0.22 -14.55
C ASN A 128 21.06 -0.40 -13.77
N LEU A 129 20.99 -0.50 -12.44
CA LEU A 129 22.15 -0.72 -11.59
C LEU A 129 22.76 -2.12 -11.82
N ILE A 130 21.92 -3.14 -11.95
CA ILE A 130 22.36 -4.51 -12.26
C ILE A 130 23.05 -4.55 -13.62
N GLU A 131 22.43 -3.98 -14.66
CA GLU A 131 23.03 -3.95 -16.01
C GLU A 131 24.39 -3.24 -16.00
N THR A 132 24.49 -2.14 -15.25
CA THR A 132 25.73 -1.38 -15.07
C THR A 132 26.81 -2.21 -14.36
N GLU A 133 26.47 -2.93 -13.30
CA GLU A 133 27.41 -3.83 -12.60
C GLU A 133 27.90 -4.93 -13.53
N GLU A 134 26.99 -5.57 -14.27
CA GLU A 134 27.36 -6.62 -15.20
C GLU A 134 28.28 -6.13 -16.31
N PHE A 135 28.05 -4.90 -16.81
CA PHE A 135 28.92 -4.26 -17.78
C PHE A 135 30.34 -4.06 -17.22
N TYR A 136 30.47 -3.48 -16.02
CA TYR A 136 31.78 -3.30 -15.38
C TYR A 136 32.47 -4.63 -15.07
N ARG A 137 31.72 -5.65 -14.62
CA ARG A 137 32.25 -6.99 -14.39
C ARG A 137 32.80 -7.62 -15.66
N LYS A 138 32.08 -7.49 -16.78
CA LYS A 138 32.55 -7.95 -18.11
C LYS A 138 33.81 -7.18 -18.53
N GLN A 139 33.82 -5.86 -18.39
CA GLN A 139 34.97 -5.02 -18.71
C GLN A 139 36.20 -5.42 -17.91
N GLU A 140 36.06 -5.62 -16.60
CA GLU A 140 37.18 -6.00 -15.73
C GLU A 140 37.71 -7.39 -16.04
N ASN A 141 36.83 -8.33 -16.38
CA ASN A 141 37.23 -9.67 -16.82
C ASN A 141 38.07 -9.60 -18.12
N GLU A 142 37.63 -8.82 -19.11
CA GLU A 142 38.40 -8.64 -20.34
C GLU A 142 39.75 -7.94 -20.10
N ARG A 143 39.78 -6.93 -19.22
CA ARG A 143 41.02 -6.28 -18.80
C ARG A 143 41.98 -7.27 -18.14
N THR A 144 41.46 -8.12 -17.26
CA THR A 144 42.24 -9.16 -16.58
C THR A 144 42.81 -10.16 -17.58
N LYS A 145 42.00 -10.64 -18.54
CA LYS A 145 42.47 -11.52 -19.62
C LYS A 145 43.58 -10.86 -20.43
N LEU A 146 43.43 -9.59 -20.81
CA LEU A 146 44.43 -8.86 -21.59
C LEU A 146 45.75 -8.72 -20.82
N ASN A 147 45.68 -8.41 -19.52
CA ASN A 147 46.86 -8.34 -18.66
C ASN A 147 47.57 -9.70 -18.56
N TRP A 148 46.80 -10.77 -18.35
CA TRP A 148 47.35 -12.12 -18.33
C TRP A 148 48.04 -12.50 -19.66
N PHE A 149 47.42 -12.20 -20.80
CA PHE A 149 48.04 -12.43 -22.11
C PHE A 149 49.32 -11.62 -22.29
N ARG A 150 49.34 -10.37 -21.84
CA ARG A 150 50.53 -9.51 -21.89
C ARG A 150 51.66 -10.10 -21.05
N GLU A 151 51.37 -10.54 -19.84
CA GLU A 151 52.35 -11.15 -18.94
C GLU A 151 52.90 -12.45 -19.53
N GLN A 152 52.04 -13.33 -20.05
CA GLN A 152 52.46 -14.54 -20.75
C GLN A 152 53.34 -14.25 -21.96
N LYS A 153 53.06 -13.19 -22.73
CA LYS A 153 53.92 -12.78 -23.85
C LYS A 153 55.27 -12.26 -23.37
N LEU A 154 55.30 -11.49 -22.28
CA LEU A 154 56.55 -11.01 -21.68
C LEU A 154 57.42 -12.19 -21.21
N GLU A 155 56.82 -13.13 -20.50
CA GLU A 155 57.53 -14.33 -20.00
C GLU A 155 58.11 -15.16 -21.16
N ASN A 156 57.35 -15.32 -22.25
CA ASN A 156 57.82 -16.03 -23.44
C ASN A 156 58.98 -15.29 -24.14
N LEU A 157 58.94 -13.95 -24.19
CA LEU A 157 60.05 -13.16 -24.72
C LEU A 157 61.31 -13.29 -23.86
N ASP A 158 61.16 -13.27 -22.54
CA ASP A 158 62.29 -13.43 -21.61
C ASP A 158 62.90 -14.83 -21.73
N LYS A 159 62.07 -15.88 -21.85
CA LYS A 159 62.53 -17.24 -22.16
C LYS A 159 63.30 -17.28 -23.48
N TYR A 160 62.79 -16.65 -24.54
CA TYR A 160 63.47 -16.61 -25.84
C TYR A 160 64.81 -15.84 -25.78
N ARG A 161 64.86 -14.72 -25.07
CA ARG A 161 66.10 -13.97 -24.84
C ARG A 161 67.13 -14.78 -24.06
N ALA A 162 66.69 -15.50 -23.03
CA ALA A 162 67.56 -16.37 -22.24
C ALA A 162 68.14 -17.52 -23.08
N THR A 163 67.33 -18.20 -23.90
CA THR A 163 67.81 -19.27 -24.78
C THR A 163 68.75 -18.75 -25.86
N LEU A 164 68.45 -17.58 -26.45
CA LEU A 164 69.31 -16.93 -27.44
C LEU A 164 70.65 -16.52 -26.82
N SER A 165 70.65 -15.93 -25.64
CA SER A 165 71.86 -15.57 -24.89
C SER A 165 72.70 -16.79 -24.52
N ALA A 166 72.06 -17.87 -24.06
CA ALA A 166 72.73 -19.13 -23.75
C ALA A 166 73.40 -19.75 -25.00
N ARG A 167 72.68 -19.78 -26.12
CA ARG A 167 73.21 -20.26 -27.41
C ARG A 167 74.37 -19.40 -27.91
N HIS A 168 74.27 -18.08 -27.76
CA HIS A 168 75.34 -17.16 -28.11
C HIS A 168 76.58 -17.40 -27.26
N SER A 169 76.41 -17.52 -25.93
CA SER A 169 77.50 -17.83 -25.00
C SER A 169 78.18 -19.16 -25.32
N GLU A 170 77.42 -20.22 -25.61
CA GLU A 170 77.97 -21.51 -26.02
C GLU A 170 78.76 -21.41 -27.34
N LYS A 171 78.25 -20.66 -28.33
CA LYS A 171 78.94 -20.42 -29.59
C LYS A 171 80.24 -19.65 -29.39
N MET A 172 80.24 -18.63 -28.54
CA MET A 172 81.45 -17.87 -28.20
C MET A 172 82.48 -18.73 -27.49
N LYS A 173 82.04 -19.58 -26.56
CA LYS A 173 82.93 -20.52 -25.87
C LYS A 173 83.57 -21.51 -26.85
N LYS A 174 82.80 -22.11 -27.77
CA LYS A 174 83.34 -23.00 -28.82
C LYS A 174 84.37 -22.27 -29.70
N LYS A 175 84.07 -21.05 -30.12
CA LYS A 175 84.99 -20.23 -30.91
C LYS A 175 86.28 -19.92 -30.14
N GLU A 176 86.18 -19.58 -28.86
CA GLU A 176 87.34 -19.34 -27.99
C GLU A 176 88.17 -20.61 -27.78
N GLU A 177 87.53 -21.77 -27.58
CA GLU A 177 88.18 -23.08 -27.49
C GLU A 177 88.95 -23.41 -28.79
N GLU A 178 88.33 -23.24 -29.96
CA GLU A 178 88.97 -23.42 -31.26
C GLU A 178 90.17 -22.47 -31.45
N GLU A 179 89.99 -21.19 -31.13
CA GLU A 179 91.08 -20.21 -31.18
C GLU A 179 92.22 -20.54 -30.20
N SER A 180 91.89 -21.03 -29.00
CA SER A 180 92.88 -21.45 -27.99
C SER A 180 93.65 -22.69 -28.44
N PHE A 181 92.98 -23.67 -29.06
CA PHE A 181 93.60 -24.87 -29.60
C PHE A 181 94.56 -24.51 -30.74
N VAL A 182 94.12 -23.65 -31.67
CA VAL A 182 94.97 -23.15 -32.75
C VAL A 182 96.19 -22.42 -32.18
N LYS A 183 96.03 -21.60 -31.14
CA LYS A 183 97.15 -20.94 -30.45
C LYS A 183 98.10 -21.96 -29.82
N GLN A 184 97.60 -22.98 -29.13
CA GLN A 184 98.43 -24.04 -28.52
C GLN A 184 99.23 -24.83 -29.55
N VAL A 185 98.60 -25.27 -30.64
CA VAL A 185 99.29 -25.98 -31.73
C VAL A 185 100.37 -25.09 -32.34
N LYS A 186 100.08 -23.80 -32.58
CA LYS A 186 101.08 -22.83 -33.05
C LYS A 186 102.26 -22.72 -32.08
N THR A 187 102.01 -22.61 -30.77
CA THR A 187 103.09 -22.53 -29.77
C THR A 187 103.92 -23.81 -29.70
N GLU A 188 103.31 -25.00 -29.78
CA GLU A 188 104.04 -26.27 -29.75
C GLU A 188 104.93 -26.44 -30.98
N VAL A 189 104.45 -26.04 -32.16
CA VAL A 189 105.26 -26.04 -33.40
C VAL A 189 106.43 -25.06 -33.27
N LEU A 190 106.19 -23.86 -32.73
CA LEU A 190 107.25 -22.89 -32.48
C LEU A 190 108.28 -23.40 -31.47
N GLU A 191 107.83 -24.07 -30.41
CA GLU A 191 108.71 -24.65 -29.39
C GLU A 191 109.55 -25.81 -29.94
N LYS A 192 108.96 -26.71 -30.74
CA LYS A 192 109.71 -27.78 -31.43
C LYS A 192 110.75 -27.21 -32.40
N ARG A 193 110.39 -26.15 -33.13
CA ARG A 193 111.33 -25.43 -34.01
C ARG A 193 112.45 -24.79 -33.21
N PHE A 194 112.12 -24.11 -32.11
CA PHE A 194 113.09 -23.49 -31.21
C PHE A 194 114.04 -24.52 -30.58
N ALA A 195 113.54 -25.67 -30.12
CA ALA A 195 114.36 -26.74 -29.56
C ALA A 195 115.33 -27.32 -30.60
N LYS A 196 114.87 -27.47 -31.86
CA LYS A 196 115.72 -27.87 -32.99
C LYS A 196 116.79 -26.82 -33.27
N ASP A 197 116.43 -25.54 -33.29
CA ASP A 197 117.37 -24.43 -33.51
C ASP A 197 118.39 -24.34 -32.36
N MET A 198 117.97 -24.55 -31.11
CA MET A 198 118.84 -24.62 -29.92
C MET A 198 119.80 -25.82 -29.96
N ALA A 199 119.33 -26.99 -30.42
CA ALA A 199 120.18 -28.17 -30.61
C ALA A 199 121.22 -27.94 -31.72
N ASN A 200 120.83 -27.33 -32.83
CA ASN A 200 121.73 -26.94 -33.92
C ASN A 200 122.78 -25.90 -33.45
N TYR A 201 122.38 -24.93 -32.63
CA TYR A 201 123.31 -23.96 -32.06
C TYR A 201 124.35 -24.63 -31.15
N LYS A 202 123.92 -25.57 -30.30
CA LYS A 202 124.83 -26.32 -29.41
C LYS A 202 125.82 -27.21 -30.17
N SER A 203 125.45 -27.76 -31.33
CA SER A 203 126.31 -28.65 -32.11
C SER A 203 127.22 -27.93 -33.10
N PHE A 204 126.78 -26.82 -33.70
CA PHE A 204 127.51 -26.13 -34.77
C PHE A 204 127.95 -24.68 -34.43
N GLY A 205 127.55 -24.12 -33.29
CA GLY A 205 127.95 -22.79 -32.82
C GLY A 205 127.33 -21.61 -33.60
N VAL A 206 126.39 -21.87 -34.51
CA VAL A 206 125.77 -20.85 -35.38
C VAL A 206 124.25 -20.92 -35.25
N LEU A 207 123.62 -19.79 -34.87
CA LEU A 207 122.17 -19.65 -34.89
C LEU A 207 121.70 -19.46 -36.35
N PRO A 208 120.59 -20.08 -36.78
CA PRO A 208 119.95 -19.69 -38.03
C PRO A 208 119.55 -18.22 -37.94
N GLU A 209 119.94 -17.44 -38.93
CA GLU A 209 119.55 -16.03 -39.06
C GLU A 209 118.02 -15.96 -39.06
N THR A 210 117.42 -15.42 -38.00
CA THR A 210 115.97 -15.17 -37.97
C THR A 210 115.66 -14.26 -39.14
N THR A 211 115.06 -14.84 -40.19
CA THR A 211 114.46 -14.05 -41.25
C THR A 211 113.45 -13.15 -40.56
N GLN A 212 113.78 -11.86 -40.47
CA GLN A 212 112.85 -10.84 -40.05
C GLN A 212 111.65 -10.94 -40.98
N LEU A 213 110.57 -11.55 -40.50
CA LEU A 213 109.25 -11.27 -41.03
C LEU A 213 109.05 -9.79 -40.78
N ARG A 214 109.16 -9.00 -41.85
CA ARG A 214 108.71 -7.60 -41.86
C ARG A 214 107.37 -7.55 -41.12
N PRO A 215 107.13 -6.57 -40.24
CA PRO A 215 105.80 -6.33 -39.73
C PRO A 215 104.90 -6.08 -40.94
N GLN A 216 104.08 -7.07 -41.29
CA GLN A 216 102.95 -6.83 -42.16
C GLN A 216 102.02 -5.96 -41.32
N SER A 217 101.99 -4.67 -41.65
CA SER A 217 101.02 -3.64 -41.24
C SER A 217 100.70 -3.55 -39.74
N SER A 218 101.08 -2.42 -39.13
CA SER A 218 100.47 -1.99 -37.86
C SER A 218 98.95 -2.01 -38.02
N LEU A 219 98.24 -2.41 -36.97
CA LEU A 219 96.77 -2.33 -36.89
C LEU A 219 96.25 -0.88 -37.03
N ASP A 220 97.13 0.12 -37.07
CA ASP A 220 96.80 1.52 -37.34
C ASP A 220 96.42 1.81 -38.81
N ASP A 221 96.69 0.89 -39.75
CA ASP A 221 96.41 1.07 -41.19
C ASP A 221 95.21 0.27 -41.72
N ILE A 222 94.29 -0.17 -40.84
CA ILE A 222 92.98 -0.67 -41.28
C ILE A 222 92.02 0.53 -41.34
N GLU A 223 91.95 1.19 -42.50
CA GLU A 223 90.75 1.94 -42.86
C GLU A 223 89.62 0.91 -43.04
N LEU A 224 88.75 0.81 -42.04
CA LEU A 224 87.43 0.22 -42.21
C LEU A 224 86.68 1.15 -43.16
N ASP A 225 86.62 0.79 -44.44
CA ASP A 225 85.56 1.26 -45.32
C ASP A 225 84.25 0.75 -44.69
N GLN A 226 83.65 1.63 -43.87
CA GLN A 226 82.29 1.46 -43.38
C GLN A 226 81.36 1.65 -44.56
N ASP A 227 81.14 0.59 -45.34
CA ASP A 227 79.90 0.46 -46.09
C ASP A 227 78.78 0.30 -45.05
N GLY A 228 78.25 1.43 -44.59
CA GLY A 228 77.10 1.51 -43.69
C GLY A 228 75.87 0.78 -44.23
N ASP A 229 75.87 0.47 -45.54
CA ASP A 229 74.85 -0.27 -46.26
C ASP A 229 74.85 -1.78 -45.98
N GLU A 230 75.99 -2.41 -45.64
CA GLU A 230 75.99 -3.83 -45.26
C GLU A 230 75.47 -4.05 -43.84
N LEU A 231 75.77 -3.13 -42.93
CA LEU A 231 75.32 -3.20 -41.54
C LEU A 231 73.80 -2.94 -41.42
N THR A 232 73.25 -2.03 -42.22
CA THR A 232 71.79 -1.83 -42.32
C THR A 232 71.09 -3.04 -42.93
N LYS A 233 71.67 -3.67 -43.96
CA LYS A 233 71.11 -4.88 -44.56
C LYS A 233 71.10 -6.06 -43.58
N TYR A 234 72.13 -6.20 -42.76
CA TYR A 234 72.19 -7.24 -41.72
C TYR A 234 71.19 -7.00 -40.57
N LEU A 235 70.89 -5.74 -40.27
CA LEU A 235 69.90 -5.36 -39.25
C LEU A 235 68.44 -5.41 -39.74
N GLU A 236 68.20 -5.32 -41.05
CA GLU A 236 66.86 -5.50 -41.65
C GLU A 236 66.46 -6.98 -41.82
N ASP A 237 67.44 -7.90 -41.88
CA ASP A 237 67.23 -9.33 -42.07
C ASP A 237 67.23 -10.17 -40.75
N SER A 238 67.24 -9.55 -39.56
CA SER A 238 67.11 -10.22 -38.24
C SER A 238 65.90 -9.73 -37.43
#